data_AF-A0A8H7L9X6-F1
#
_entry.id   AF-A0A8H7L9X6-F1
#
_cell.length_a   1.000
_cell.length_b   1.000
_cell.length_c   1.000
_cell.angle_alpha   90.00
_cell.angle_beta   90.00
_cell.angle_gamma   90.00
#
_symmetry.space_group_name_H-M   'P 1'
#
loop_
_entity.id
_entity.type
_entity.pdbx_description
1 polymer ?
#
loop_
_entity_poly.entity_id
_entity_poly.type
_entity_poly.pdbx_seq_one_letter_code
_entity_poly.pdbx_strand_id
1 'polypeptide(L)'
;MVEIVSKLQKYKVSQEPGAALLCDMLELQAKTLVLLNSDGQLDYRTRNLERTVLDLWHKMKSTELKFIALENVLEDMQMAFMQQVGHAERTLQLLISQIPGYAR
;
A
#
# COMPACT_ATOMS: atom_id res chain seq x y z
N MET A 1 -0.75 -12.74 -32.64
CA MET A 1 -0.20 -11.76 -31.66
C MET A 1 -0.89 -11.85 -30.28
N VAL A 2 -1.55 -12.96 -29.94
CA VAL A 2 -2.32 -13.13 -28.68
C VAL A 2 -1.62 -14.06 -27.68
N GLU A 3 -0.78 -14.99 -28.15
CA GLU A 3 -0.09 -15.96 -27.27
C GLU A 3 1.08 -15.39 -26.46
N ILE A 4 1.71 -14.30 -26.91
CA ILE A 4 2.86 -13.70 -26.23
C ILE A 4 2.42 -13.02 -24.92
N VAL A 5 1.23 -12.40 -24.92
CA VAL A 5 0.70 -11.71 -23.74
C VAL A 5 0.39 -12.69 -22.60
N SER A 6 -0.18 -13.87 -22.91
CA SER A 6 -0.42 -14.92 -21.91
C SER A 6 0.85 -15.58 -21.39
N LYS A 7 1.92 -15.68 -22.20
CA LYS A 7 3.22 -16.19 -21.73
C LYS A 7 3.96 -15.17 -20.85
N LEU A 8 3.80 -13.87 -21.08
CA LEU A 8 4.44 -12.81 -20.28
C LEU A 8 3.84 -12.66 -18.87
N GLN A 9 2.56 -13.00 -18.66
CA GLN A 9 1.95 -13.00 -17.33
C GLN A 9 2.56 -14.05 -16.38
N LYS A 10 3.09 -15.16 -16.91
CA LYS A 10 3.78 -16.18 -16.10
C LYS A 10 5.14 -15.73 -15.55
N TYR A 11 5.72 -14.64 -16.06
CA TYR A 11 7.07 -14.18 -15.69
C TYR A 11 7.11 -13.01 -14.70
N LYS A 12 5.96 -12.49 -14.23
CA LYS A 12 5.93 -11.25 -13.44
C LYS A 12 5.78 -11.42 -11.92
N VAL A 13 5.53 -12.63 -11.43
CA VAL A 13 5.49 -12.88 -9.99
C VAL A 13 6.84 -13.46 -9.60
N SER A 14 7.68 -12.64 -8.97
CA SER A 14 8.91 -13.14 -8.35
C SER A 14 8.54 -14.27 -7.39
N GLN A 15 9.28 -15.38 -7.47
CA GLN A 15 9.09 -16.53 -6.57
C GLN A 15 9.72 -16.27 -5.19
N GLU A 16 10.43 -15.16 -5.04
CA GLU A 16 11.02 -14.74 -3.77
C GLU A 16 9.92 -14.54 -2.71
N PRO A 17 10.05 -15.17 -1.53
CA PRO A 17 9.14 -14.96 -0.41
C PRO A 17 9.00 -13.45 -0.12
N GLY A 18 7.76 -12.97 -0.07
CA GLY A 18 7.45 -11.58 0.26
C GLY A 18 7.38 -10.61 -0.92
N ALA A 19 7.84 -11.00 -2.13
CA ALA A 19 7.84 -10.09 -3.27
C ALA A 19 6.43 -9.62 -3.66
N ALA A 20 5.45 -10.52 -3.64
CA ALA A 20 4.05 -10.18 -3.90
C ALA A 20 3.49 -9.19 -2.86
N LEU A 21 3.81 -9.40 -1.58
CA LEU A 21 3.37 -8.52 -0.50
C LEU A 21 4.06 -7.14 -0.57
N LEU A 22 5.33 -7.09 -0.98
CA LEU A 22 6.01 -5.82 -1.26
C LEU A 22 5.34 -5.06 -2.41
N CYS A 23 4.97 -5.75 -3.49
CA CYS A 23 4.18 -5.14 -4.57
C CYS A 23 2.83 -4.63 -4.08
N ASP A 24 2.11 -5.42 -3.27
CA ASP A 24 0.83 -5.00 -2.67
C ASP A 24 1.02 -3.76 -1.78
N MET A 25 2.12 -3.68 -1.03
CA MET A 25 2.43 -2.57 -0.16
C MET A 25 2.77 -1.29 -0.95
N LEU A 26 3.54 -1.43 -2.03
CA LEU A 26 3.82 -0.34 -2.97
C LEU A 26 2.55 0.20 -3.64
N GLU A 27 1.65 -0.70 -4.07
CA GLU A 27 0.37 -0.31 -4.65
C GLU A 27 -0.51 0.41 -3.62
N LEU A 28 -0.52 -0.07 -2.37
CA LEU A 28 -1.25 0.60 -1.29
C LEU A 28 -0.68 2.00 -1.05
N GLN A 29 0.64 2.15 -1.00
CA GLN A 29 1.27 3.46 -0.85
C GLN A 29 0.96 4.40 -2.03
N ALA A 30 0.92 3.89 -3.26
CA ALA A 30 0.46 4.69 -4.39
C ALA A 30 -1.00 5.14 -4.21
N LYS A 31 -1.87 4.26 -3.72
CA LYS A 31 -3.29 4.56 -3.46
C LYS A 31 -3.47 5.61 -2.37
N THR A 32 -2.68 5.60 -1.30
CA THR A 32 -2.75 6.63 -0.25
C THR A 32 -2.33 8.00 -0.79
N LEU A 33 -1.29 8.04 -1.63
CA LEU A 33 -0.82 9.29 -2.24
C LEU A 33 -1.83 9.90 -3.21
N VAL A 34 -2.61 9.09 -3.94
CA VAL A 34 -3.66 9.58 -4.84
C VAL A 34 -4.82 10.26 -4.09
N LEU A 35 -4.95 10.03 -2.77
CA LEU A 35 -5.92 10.74 -1.93
C LEU A 35 -5.46 12.15 -1.55
N LEU A 36 -4.22 12.52 -1.88
CA LEU A 36 -3.68 13.85 -1.68
C LEU A 36 -3.76 14.66 -2.98
N ASN A 37 -4.05 15.94 -2.85
CA ASN A 37 -3.90 16.92 -3.93
C ASN A 37 -2.42 17.38 -4.06
N SER A 38 -2.15 18.29 -5.00
CA SER A 38 -0.81 18.83 -5.24
C SER A 38 -0.21 19.58 -4.04
N ASP A 39 -1.03 20.02 -3.10
CA ASP A 39 -0.62 20.75 -1.90
C ASP A 39 -0.40 19.80 -0.70
N GLY A 40 -0.51 18.49 -0.90
CA GLY A 40 -0.40 17.49 0.16
C GLY A 40 -1.59 17.49 1.12
N GLN A 41 -2.74 18.03 0.68
CA GLN A 41 -3.99 18.02 1.43
C GLN A 41 -4.93 16.96 0.90
N LEU A 42 -5.90 16.56 1.72
CA LEU A 42 -6.99 15.67 1.37
C LEU A 42 -7.70 16.13 0.07
N ASP A 43 -7.75 15.27 -0.94
CA ASP A 43 -8.55 15.54 -2.15
C ASP A 43 -10.02 15.19 -1.90
N TYR A 44 -10.80 16.19 -1.46
CA TYR A 44 -12.24 16.10 -1.22
C TYR A 44 -13.08 15.75 -2.46
N ARG A 45 -12.49 15.69 -3.66
CA ARG A 45 -13.17 15.17 -4.86
C ARG A 45 -13.41 13.66 -4.77
N THR A 46 -12.68 12.98 -3.90
CA THR A 46 -12.84 11.55 -3.64
C THR A 46 -14.10 11.29 -2.82
N ARG A 47 -15.06 10.58 -3.41
CA ARG A 47 -16.27 10.14 -2.68
C ARG A 47 -15.91 9.07 -1.65
N ASN A 48 -16.64 9.03 -0.53
CA ASN A 48 -16.46 8.03 0.54
C ASN A 48 -15.02 7.98 1.08
N LEU A 49 -14.39 9.14 1.19
CA LEU A 49 -12.98 9.25 1.53
C LEU A 49 -12.66 8.64 2.91
N GLU A 50 -13.48 8.89 3.94
CA GLU A 50 -13.27 8.31 5.28
C GLU A 50 -13.22 6.78 5.24
N ARG A 51 -14.20 6.17 4.57
CA ARG A 51 -14.25 4.73 4.36
C ARG A 51 -13.03 4.23 3.59
N THR A 52 -12.64 4.95 2.54
CA THR A 52 -11.47 4.59 1.73
C THR A 52 -10.18 4.60 2.54
N VAL A 53 -9.99 5.63 3.38
CA VAL A 53 -8.83 5.76 4.27
C VAL A 53 -8.80 4.62 5.29
N LEU A 54 -9.94 4.29 5.91
CA LEU A 54 -10.04 3.16 6.85
C LEU A 54 -9.78 1.82 6.17
N ASP A 55 -10.34 1.59 4.98
CA ASP A 55 -10.12 0.37 4.21
C ASP A 55 -8.63 0.20 3.84
N LEU A 56 -7.96 1.29 3.46
CA LEU A 56 -6.52 1.29 3.20
C LEU A 56 -5.71 1.04 4.48
N TRP A 57 -6.09 1.60 5.62
CA TRP A 57 -5.46 1.34 6.91
C TRP A 57 -5.53 -0.14 7.30
N HIS A 58 -6.71 -0.74 7.20
CA HIS A 58 -6.90 -2.17 7.48
C HIS A 58 -6.12 -3.05 6.51
N LYS A 59 -6.12 -2.70 5.22
CA LYS A 59 -5.35 -3.43 4.21
C LYS A 59 -3.85 -3.34 4.49
N MET A 60 -3.34 -2.18 4.91
CA MET A 60 -1.94 -1.99 5.29
C MET A 60 -1.57 -2.91 6.45
N LYS A 61 -2.32 -2.84 7.56
CA LYS A 61 -2.05 -3.69 8.74
C LYS A 61 -2.17 -5.19 8.44
N SER A 62 -3.14 -5.59 7.62
CA SER A 62 -3.25 -6.99 7.19
C SER A 62 -2.06 -7.43 6.34
N THR A 63 -1.58 -6.58 5.44
CA THR A 63 -0.41 -6.87 4.58
C THR A 63 0.87 -6.93 5.39
N GLU A 64 1.04 -5.99 6.34
CA GLU A 64 2.16 -5.96 7.29
C GLU A 64 2.23 -7.25 8.11
N LEU A 65 1.12 -7.68 8.72
CA LEU A 65 1.07 -8.91 9.50
C LEU A 65 1.41 -10.15 8.65
N LYS A 66 0.90 -10.22 7.42
CA LYS A 66 1.22 -11.32 6.49
C LYS A 66 2.71 -11.35 6.13
N PHE A 67 3.32 -10.19 5.96
CA PHE A 67 4.73 -10.10 5.61
C PHE A 67 5.64 -10.49 6.78
N ILE A 68 5.33 -10.02 8.00
CA ILE A 68 6.07 -10.39 9.21
C ILE A 68 5.99 -11.89 9.49
N ALA A 69 4.89 -12.53 9.11
CA ALA A 69 4.72 -13.99 9.24
C ALA A 69 5.51 -14.81 8.21
N LEU A 70 6.14 -14.18 7.21
CA LEU A 70 6.97 -14.89 6.24
C LEU A 70 8.35 -15.21 6.81
N GLU A 71 8.78 -16.44 6.60
CA GLU A 71 10.15 -16.88 6.87
C GLU A 71 11.03 -16.73 5.62
N ASN A 72 12.34 -16.59 5.83
CA ASN A 72 13.35 -16.58 4.75
C ASN A 72 13.19 -15.44 3.71
N VAL A 73 12.66 -14.29 4.12
CA VAL A 73 12.63 -13.09 3.29
C VAL A 73 14.00 -12.41 3.29
N LEU A 74 14.48 -11.99 2.11
CA LEU A 74 15.73 -11.25 1.96
C LEU A 74 15.72 -9.95 2.79
N GLU A 75 16.84 -9.64 3.45
CA GLU A 75 16.98 -8.45 4.31
C GLU A 75 16.63 -7.15 3.57
N ASP A 76 17.12 -6.98 2.34
CA ASP A 76 16.80 -5.83 1.49
C ASP A 76 15.29 -5.69 1.23
N MET A 77 14.60 -6.82 1.06
CA MET A 77 13.15 -6.83 0.85
C MET A 77 12.40 -6.48 2.14
N GLN A 78 12.89 -6.96 3.29
CA GLN A 78 12.33 -6.57 4.59
C GLN A 78 12.49 -5.06 4.82
N MET A 79 13.67 -4.51 4.57
CA MET A 79 13.92 -3.07 4.68
C MET A 79 13.01 -2.27 3.75
N ALA A 80 12.92 -2.66 2.47
CA ALA A 80 12.07 -1.99 1.50
C ALA A 80 10.59 -2.06 1.92
N PHE A 81 10.12 -3.22 2.39
CA PHE A 81 8.75 -3.40 2.85
C PHE A 81 8.44 -2.50 4.06
N MET A 82 9.29 -2.53 5.09
CA MET A 82 9.11 -1.72 6.30
C MET A 82 9.17 -0.21 6.01
N GLN A 83 9.99 0.21 5.05
CA GLN A 83 9.97 1.60 4.57
C GLN A 83 8.62 1.97 3.95
N GLN A 84 8.05 1.10 3.10
CA GLN A 84 6.73 1.37 2.50
C GLN A 84 5.60 1.37 3.54
N VAL A 85 5.65 0.49 4.54
CA VAL A 85 4.73 0.53 5.69
C VAL A 85 4.82 1.88 6.40
N GLY A 86 6.04 2.33 6.72
CA GLY A 86 6.24 3.62 7.40
C GLY A 86 5.76 4.81 6.56
N HIS A 87 5.91 4.77 5.24
CA HIS A 87 5.37 5.80 4.35
C HIS A 87 3.84 5.78 4.29
N ALA A 88 3.22 4.60 4.18
CA ALA A 88 1.78 4.44 4.16
C ALA A 88 1.13 4.88 5.47
N GLU A 89 1.72 4.49 6.61
CA GLU A 89 1.22 4.85 7.92
C GLU A 89 1.23 6.36 8.15
N ARG A 90 2.34 7.05 7.83
CA ARG A 90 2.42 8.51 7.93
C ARG A 90 1.41 9.21 7.02
N THR A 91 1.29 8.73 5.78
CA THR A 91 0.36 9.30 4.80
C THR A 91 -1.08 9.13 5.27
N LEU A 92 -1.44 7.94 5.74
CA LEU A 92 -2.78 7.65 6.27
C LEU A 92 -3.07 8.43 7.56
N GLN A 93 -2.12 8.57 8.48
CA GLN A 93 -2.29 9.41 9.68
C GLN A 93 -2.53 10.87 9.30
N LEU A 94 -1.81 11.40 8.31
CA LEU A 94 -2.03 12.74 7.78
C LEU A 94 -3.41 12.89 7.14
N LEU A 95 -3.88 11.87 6.40
CA LEU A 95 -5.22 11.88 5.82
C LEU A 95 -6.31 11.85 6.91
N ILE A 96 -6.13 10.98 7.92
CA ILE A 96 -7.06 10.85 9.07
C ILE A 96 -7.15 12.15 9.86
N SER A 97 -6.03 12.84 10.11
CA SER A 97 -6.04 14.10 10.86
C SER A 97 -6.76 15.24 10.13
N GLN A 98 -6.93 15.12 8.82
CA GLN A 98 -7.67 16.07 7.99
C GLN A 98 -9.16 15.74 7.86
N ILE A 99 -9.60 14.55 8.31
CA ILE A 99 -11.02 14.16 8.29
C ILE A 99 -11.74 14.75 9.52
N PRO A 100 -12.78 15.59 9.33
CA PRO A 100 -13.56 16.15 10.44
C PRO A 100 -14.21 15.03 11.28
N GLY A 101 -13.92 15.01 12.59
CA GLY A 101 -14.52 14.05 13.53
C GLY A 101 -13.63 12.86 13.91
N TYR A 102 -12.48 12.66 13.23
CA TYR A 102 -11.46 11.67 13.61
C TYR A 102 -10.29 12.25 14.42
N ALA A 103 -10.14 13.59 14.44
CA ALA A 103 -9.24 14.29 15.35
C ALA A 103 -9.89 14.42 16.75
N ARG A 104 -9.80 13.39 17.59
CA ARG A 104 -10.05 13.46 19.03
C ARG A 104 -9.01 12.67 19.80
#